data_AF-A0A1Y4KQA9-F1
#
_entry.id   AF-A0A1Y4KQA9-F1
#
_cell.length_a   1.000
_cell.length_b   1.000
_cell.length_c   1.000
_cell.angle_alpha   90.00
_cell.angle_beta   90.00
_cell.angle_gamma   90.00
#
_symmetry.space_group_name_H-M   'P 1'
#
loop_
_entity.id
_entity.type
_entity.pdbx_description
1 polymer ?
#
loop_
_entity_poly.entity_id
_entity_poly.type
_entity_poly.pdbx_seq_one_letter_code
_entity_poly.pdbx_strand_id
1 'polypeptide(L)'
;MAIPAAIAKAAATLLTNKKTRKGFGWVLVAVFSPVILLIALLCSIGSGGAEHNNASVEACFYGSTLSAEVPAEFRHSIEEMRSAFSLLDSAVASANEQTESGNGLDPLRVKAVFYALCFGEDAPSQSEADSFVACFYTTETRTRTVEIEQEDGTVTTEEETYTVNVPLSLYQAYTQLEAHLGRDITEDDRNNINHVYTSVAGTASGGSYNGEYLRGDGTSVELDISTFTDPSTKNAADLALYAIHAWESGWGYVWGTYGNVLTDSLFAYKQEQYPDGVGTYADFIRSNWLGGRTTDCVGLIKGYGWLDPETLTIGYATNGMPDIAANQMYYSASVSGPIDTMPDTPGLAVWQNGHIGVYVGDGYVIEAMNTQQGVVKTKLEGRGWTHWLEIPYINYN
;
A
#
# COMPACT_ATOMS: atom_id res chain seq x y z
N MET A 1 -43.97 28.78 16.31
CA MET A 1 -44.93 27.89 17.01
C MET A 1 -44.59 27.93 18.49
N ALA A 2 -45.52 28.37 19.34
CA ALA A 2 -45.29 28.50 20.78
C ALA A 2 -45.23 27.11 21.44
N ILE A 3 -44.19 26.85 22.22
CA ILE A 3 -44.15 25.65 23.08
C ILE A 3 -45.35 25.76 24.04
N PRO A 4 -46.25 24.75 24.11
CA PRO A 4 -47.41 24.80 24.98
C PRO A 4 -46.98 25.09 26.42
N ALA A 5 -47.64 26.05 27.08
CA ALA A 5 -47.30 26.49 28.44
C ALA A 5 -47.25 25.35 29.48
N ALA A 6 -47.92 24.22 29.20
CA ALA A 6 -47.85 23.00 29.99
C ALA A 6 -46.48 22.30 29.92
N ILE A 7 -45.80 22.31 28.76
CA ILE A 7 -44.46 21.72 28.56
C ILE A 7 -43.40 22.60 29.23
N ALA A 8 -43.53 23.93 29.12
CA ALA A 8 -42.65 24.86 29.83
C ALA A 8 -42.80 24.76 31.36
N LYS A 9 -44.04 24.60 31.88
CA LYS A 9 -44.28 24.34 33.30
C LYS A 9 -43.74 22.98 33.75
N ALA A 10 -43.88 21.93 32.94
CA ALA A 10 -43.33 20.61 33.26
C ALA A 10 -41.79 20.64 33.35
N ALA A 11 -41.12 21.31 32.39
CA ALA A 11 -39.67 21.49 32.40
C ALA A 11 -39.18 22.34 33.59
N ALA A 12 -39.87 23.44 33.91
CA ALA A 12 -39.53 24.30 35.04
C ALA A 12 -39.74 23.60 36.40
N THR A 13 -40.75 22.73 36.50
CA THR A 13 -41.02 21.93 37.72
C THR A 13 -40.01 20.79 37.88
N LEU A 14 -39.51 20.23 36.76
CA LEU A 14 -38.41 19.25 36.76
C LEU A 14 -37.09 19.85 37.28
N LEU A 15 -36.82 21.13 36.95
CA LEU A 15 -35.58 21.84 37.29
C LEU A 15 -35.54 22.38 38.73
N THR A 16 -36.70 22.64 39.35
CA THR A 16 -36.81 23.23 40.69
C THR A 16 -36.94 22.20 41.81
N ASN A 17 -37.30 20.95 41.52
CA ASN A 17 -37.42 19.90 42.52
C ASN A 17 -36.09 19.12 42.73
N LYS A 18 -35.46 19.30 43.90
CA LYS A 18 -34.16 18.72 44.26
C LYS A 18 -34.15 17.18 44.29
N LYS A 19 -35.29 16.52 44.57
CA LYS A 19 -35.43 15.05 44.56
C LYS A 19 -35.53 14.53 43.12
N THR A 20 -36.30 15.19 42.26
CA THR A 20 -36.49 14.83 40.86
C THR A 20 -35.25 15.10 40.01
N ARG A 21 -34.50 16.19 40.29
CA ARG A 21 -33.23 16.51 39.62
C ARG A 21 -32.13 15.49 39.92
N LYS A 22 -32.11 14.96 41.15
CA LYS A 22 -31.22 13.84 41.51
C LYS A 22 -31.65 12.57 40.78
N GLY A 23 -32.95 12.23 40.76
CA GLY A 23 -33.45 11.05 40.05
C GLY A 23 -33.19 11.07 38.55
N PHE A 24 -33.48 12.19 37.87
CA PHE A 24 -33.24 12.35 36.43
C PHE A 24 -31.75 12.44 36.07
N GLY A 25 -30.95 13.08 36.94
CA GLY A 25 -29.49 13.05 36.83
C GLY A 25 -28.92 11.64 36.97
N TRP A 26 -29.45 10.82 37.88
CA TRP A 26 -29.05 9.41 38.01
C TRP A 26 -29.51 8.54 36.84
N VAL A 27 -30.62 8.86 36.17
CA VAL A 27 -31.06 8.17 34.95
C VAL A 27 -30.19 8.56 33.74
N LEU A 28 -29.86 9.84 33.57
CA LEU A 28 -28.90 10.28 32.55
C LEU A 28 -27.50 9.70 32.80
N VAL A 29 -27.05 9.69 34.06
CA VAL A 29 -25.81 9.00 34.44
C VAL A 29 -25.93 7.50 34.22
N ALA A 30 -27.05 6.83 34.50
CA ALA A 30 -27.16 5.38 34.24
C ALA A 30 -27.23 5.02 32.75
N VAL A 31 -27.81 5.88 31.90
CA VAL A 31 -27.94 5.65 30.45
C VAL A 31 -26.66 6.04 29.71
N PHE A 32 -26.02 7.15 30.10
CA PHE A 32 -24.79 7.62 29.47
C PHE A 32 -23.52 7.19 30.22
N SER A 33 -23.57 6.69 31.46
CA SER A 33 -22.38 6.13 32.13
C SER A 33 -21.78 4.98 31.35
N PRO A 34 -22.54 4.02 30.80
CA PRO A 34 -21.93 2.96 30.00
C PRO A 34 -21.17 3.53 28.80
N VAL A 35 -21.74 4.50 28.09
CA VAL A 35 -21.10 5.13 26.90
C VAL A 35 -19.94 6.05 27.28
N ILE A 36 -20.10 6.87 28.32
CA ILE A 36 -19.06 7.77 28.84
C ILE A 36 -17.93 6.97 29.50
N LEU A 37 -18.23 5.87 30.19
CA LEU A 37 -17.22 4.95 30.74
C LEU A 37 -16.56 4.13 29.64
N LEU A 38 -17.25 3.81 28.55
CA LEU A 38 -16.65 3.14 27.39
C LEU A 38 -15.72 4.08 26.64
N ILE A 39 -16.14 5.33 26.38
CA ILE A 39 -15.27 6.38 25.81
C ILE A 39 -14.12 6.69 26.78
N ALA A 40 -14.38 6.84 28.08
CA ALA A 40 -13.34 7.07 29.07
C ALA A 40 -12.42 5.86 29.26
N LEU A 41 -12.89 4.62 29.10
CA LEU A 41 -12.07 3.40 29.09
C LEU A 41 -11.18 3.37 27.84
N LEU A 42 -11.75 3.65 26.67
CA LEU A 42 -11.02 3.79 25.40
C LEU A 42 -9.99 4.93 25.44
N CYS A 43 -10.29 6.03 26.16
CA CYS A 43 -9.38 7.17 26.32
C CYS A 43 -8.40 7.04 27.51
N SER A 44 -8.67 6.20 28.52
CA SER A 44 -7.82 6.05 29.72
C SER A 44 -6.79 4.94 29.63
N ILE A 45 -6.90 4.06 28.64
CA ILE A 45 -5.80 3.18 28.22
C ILE A 45 -4.95 4.02 27.26
N GLY A 46 -4.00 4.80 27.82
CA GLY A 46 -3.17 5.75 27.06
C GLY A 46 -2.26 5.14 25.98
N SER A 47 -2.23 3.81 25.83
CA SER A 47 -1.69 3.09 24.66
C SER A 47 -2.77 2.34 23.86
N GLY A 48 -3.94 2.10 24.45
CA GLY A 48 -5.04 1.31 23.90
C GLY A 48 -5.84 2.03 22.81
N GLY A 49 -5.88 3.36 22.80
CA GLY A 49 -6.48 4.11 21.69
C GLY A 49 -5.66 3.98 20.40
N ALA A 50 -4.33 4.07 20.49
CA ALA A 50 -3.42 3.89 19.37
C ALA A 50 -3.32 2.42 18.93
N GLU A 51 -3.26 1.48 19.89
CA GLU A 51 -3.28 0.04 19.63
C GLU A 51 -4.62 -0.42 19.02
N HIS A 52 -5.75 0.11 19.48
CA HIS A 52 -7.06 -0.19 18.89
C HIS A 52 -7.20 0.41 17.49
N ASN A 53 -6.70 1.63 17.26
CA ASN A 53 -6.68 2.22 15.92
C ASN A 53 -5.84 1.37 14.96
N ASN A 54 -4.65 0.93 15.40
CA ASN A 54 -3.80 0.05 14.61
C ASN A 54 -4.45 -1.32 14.36
N ALA A 55 -5.11 -1.92 15.36
CA ALA A 55 -5.84 -3.17 15.19
C ALA A 55 -7.01 -3.04 14.20
N SER A 56 -7.67 -1.87 14.18
CA SER A 56 -8.75 -1.56 13.23
C SER A 56 -8.22 -1.48 11.80
N VAL A 57 -7.08 -0.80 11.62
CA VAL A 57 -6.35 -0.72 10.35
C VAL A 57 -5.94 -2.11 9.90
N GLU A 58 -5.26 -2.89 10.74
CA GLU A 58 -4.84 -4.26 10.41
C GLU A 58 -6.03 -5.16 10.02
N ALA A 59 -7.15 -5.05 10.75
CA ALA A 59 -8.35 -5.81 10.44
C ALA A 59 -8.96 -5.44 9.07
N CYS A 60 -8.96 -4.17 8.70
CA CYS A 60 -9.45 -3.71 7.40
C CYS A 60 -8.51 -4.06 6.25
N PHE A 61 -7.19 -3.91 6.44
CA PHE A 61 -6.22 -4.11 5.36
C PHE A 61 -5.88 -5.59 5.18
N TYR A 62 -5.61 -6.33 6.26
CA TYR A 62 -5.07 -7.68 6.20
C TYR A 62 -6.09 -8.77 6.45
N GLY A 63 -7.24 -8.39 7.02
CA GLY A 63 -8.38 -9.27 7.04
C GLY A 63 -8.35 -10.40 8.07
N SER A 64 -7.64 -10.18 9.17
CA SER A 64 -7.57 -11.09 10.32
C SER A 64 -8.97 -11.51 10.83
N THR A 65 -9.04 -12.70 11.41
CA THR A 65 -10.30 -13.23 11.93
C THR A 65 -10.73 -12.40 13.14
N LEU A 66 -11.86 -11.69 13.01
CA LEU A 66 -12.39 -10.87 14.09
C LEU A 66 -12.96 -11.77 15.20
N SER A 67 -12.50 -11.56 16.43
CA SER A 67 -13.07 -12.25 17.59
C SER A 67 -14.58 -11.99 17.68
N ALA A 68 -15.35 -13.00 18.08
CA ALA A 68 -16.78 -12.83 18.36
C ALA A 68 -17.05 -11.84 19.50
N GLU A 69 -16.03 -11.51 20.30
CA GLU A 69 -16.08 -10.50 21.37
C GLU A 69 -16.08 -9.06 20.84
N VAL A 70 -15.72 -8.85 19.56
CA VAL A 70 -15.78 -7.55 18.89
C VAL A 70 -17.25 -7.14 18.68
N PRO A 71 -17.68 -5.91 19.03
CA PRO A 71 -19.04 -5.44 18.82
C PRO A 71 -19.53 -5.60 17.38
N ALA A 72 -20.80 -5.97 17.21
CA ALA A 72 -21.37 -6.27 15.88
C ALA A 72 -21.32 -5.09 14.91
N GLU A 73 -21.58 -3.88 15.38
CA GLU A 73 -21.50 -2.65 14.57
C GLU A 73 -20.07 -2.40 14.06
N PHE A 74 -19.07 -2.62 14.92
CA PHE A 74 -17.68 -2.45 14.55
C PHE A 74 -17.19 -3.52 13.55
N ARG A 75 -17.67 -4.77 13.71
CA ARG A 75 -17.44 -5.84 12.72
C ARG A 75 -18.01 -5.48 11.36
N HIS A 76 -19.23 -4.95 11.34
CA HIS A 76 -19.88 -4.50 10.12
C HIS A 76 -19.08 -3.39 9.43
N SER A 77 -18.63 -2.36 10.15
CA SER A 77 -17.78 -1.31 9.57
C SER A 77 -16.48 -1.85 8.96
N ILE A 78 -15.88 -2.89 9.54
CA ILE A 78 -14.70 -3.55 8.96
C ILE A 78 -15.05 -4.29 7.66
N GLU A 79 -16.18 -5.00 7.64
CA GLU A 79 -16.66 -5.73 6.46
C GLU A 79 -16.99 -4.79 5.30
N GLU A 80 -17.66 -3.67 5.59
CA GLU A 80 -17.93 -2.61 4.60
C GLU A 80 -16.62 -2.00 4.07
N MET A 81 -15.67 -1.69 4.96
CA MET A 81 -14.37 -1.15 4.55
C MET A 81 -13.57 -2.12 3.68
N ARG A 82 -13.60 -3.43 3.98
CA ARG A 82 -12.94 -4.47 3.17
C ARG A 82 -13.57 -4.60 1.79
N SER A 83 -14.90 -4.45 1.72
CA SER A 83 -15.63 -4.42 0.46
C SER A 83 -15.25 -3.18 -0.36
N ALA A 84 -15.20 -2.01 0.27
CA ALA A 84 -14.73 -0.77 -0.36
C ALA A 84 -13.30 -0.90 -0.91
N PHE A 85 -12.38 -1.50 -0.15
CA PHE A 85 -11.00 -1.72 -0.59
C PHE A 85 -10.89 -2.58 -1.85
N SER A 86 -11.71 -3.62 -1.97
CA SER A 86 -11.73 -4.46 -3.19
C SER A 86 -12.17 -3.67 -4.44
N LEU A 87 -13.14 -2.76 -4.26
CA LEU A 87 -13.62 -1.89 -5.35
C LEU A 87 -12.59 -0.82 -5.71
N LEU A 88 -11.93 -0.23 -4.71
CA LEU A 88 -10.86 0.74 -4.91
C LEU A 88 -9.63 0.11 -5.58
N ASP A 89 -9.24 -1.11 -5.18
CA ASP A 89 -8.12 -1.83 -5.80
C ASP A 89 -8.41 -2.06 -7.30
N SER A 90 -9.66 -2.40 -7.65
CA SER A 90 -10.08 -2.55 -9.04
C SER A 90 -10.05 -1.23 -9.81
N ALA A 91 -10.59 -0.16 -9.22
CA ALA A 91 -10.60 1.17 -9.81
C ALA A 91 -9.18 1.74 -10.02
N VAL A 92 -8.28 1.54 -9.04
CA VAL A 92 -6.87 1.94 -9.14
C VAL A 92 -6.14 1.12 -10.20
N ALA A 93 -6.38 -0.19 -10.30
CA ALA A 93 -5.78 -1.02 -11.34
C ALA A 93 -6.17 -0.51 -12.74
N SER A 94 -7.47 -0.28 -12.99
CA SER A 94 -7.94 0.27 -14.26
C SER A 94 -7.40 1.68 -14.54
N ALA A 95 -7.25 2.53 -13.52
CA ALA A 95 -6.63 3.84 -13.70
C ALA A 95 -5.15 3.71 -14.09
N ASN A 96 -4.41 2.80 -13.45
CA ASN A 96 -2.98 2.58 -13.65
C ASN A 96 -2.64 1.90 -14.97
N GLU A 97 -3.54 1.10 -15.56
CA GLU A 97 -3.40 0.57 -16.93
C GLU A 97 -3.23 1.69 -17.98
N GLN A 98 -3.79 2.87 -17.70
CA GLN A 98 -3.70 4.05 -18.56
C GLN A 98 -2.61 5.03 -18.10
N THR A 99 -1.72 4.63 -17.19
CA THR A 99 -0.55 5.44 -16.79
C THR A 99 0.69 4.99 -17.54
N GLU A 100 1.69 5.86 -17.63
CA GLU A 100 2.93 5.57 -18.37
C GLU A 100 4.15 5.56 -17.44
N SER A 101 5.20 4.85 -17.88
CA SER A 101 6.55 4.95 -17.31
C SER A 101 6.67 4.65 -15.81
N GLY A 102 5.77 3.83 -15.25
CA GLY A 102 5.77 3.51 -13.81
C GLY A 102 5.19 4.62 -12.91
N ASN A 103 4.55 5.62 -13.52
CA ASN A 103 3.91 6.73 -12.83
C ASN A 103 2.45 6.42 -12.47
N GLY A 104 2.22 5.29 -11.82
CA GLY A 104 0.89 4.86 -11.37
C GLY A 104 0.52 5.42 -9.99
N LEU A 105 -0.79 5.48 -9.71
CA LEU A 105 -1.35 5.70 -8.38
C LEU A 105 -0.85 4.65 -7.40
N ASP A 106 -0.72 5.03 -6.13
CA ASP A 106 -0.42 4.10 -5.03
C ASP A 106 -1.75 3.55 -4.46
N PRO A 107 -2.07 2.26 -4.63
CA PRO A 107 -3.32 1.67 -4.15
C PRO A 107 -3.47 1.78 -2.62
N LEU A 108 -2.38 1.64 -1.86
CA LEU A 108 -2.42 1.75 -0.40
C LEU A 108 -2.65 3.18 0.03
N ARG A 109 -2.10 4.17 -0.70
CA ARG A 109 -2.37 5.58 -0.42
C ARG A 109 -3.84 5.90 -0.63
N VAL A 110 -4.43 5.46 -1.74
CA VAL A 110 -5.86 5.64 -2.02
C VAL A 110 -6.71 4.99 -0.93
N LYS A 111 -6.41 3.74 -0.53
CA LYS A 111 -7.10 3.04 0.57
C LYS A 111 -6.93 3.74 1.92
N ALA A 112 -5.74 4.25 2.23
CA ALA A 112 -5.50 5.00 3.47
C ALA A 112 -6.30 6.32 3.50
N VAL A 113 -6.40 7.01 2.37
CA VAL A 113 -7.26 8.20 2.23
C VAL A 113 -8.72 7.83 2.42
N PHE A 114 -9.21 6.79 1.73
CA PHE A 114 -10.60 6.35 1.88
C PHE A 114 -10.92 5.92 3.31
N TYR A 115 -10.04 5.13 3.94
CA TYR A 115 -10.19 4.71 5.33
C TYR A 115 -10.31 5.92 6.26
N ALA A 116 -9.37 6.87 6.17
CA ALA A 116 -9.35 8.01 7.08
C ALA A 116 -10.56 8.93 6.93
N LEU A 117 -11.12 9.04 5.71
CA LEU A 117 -12.21 9.97 5.40
C LEU A 117 -13.60 9.34 5.48
N CYS A 118 -13.72 8.02 5.30
CA CYS A 118 -14.99 7.32 5.09
C CYS A 118 -15.20 6.11 6.03
N PHE A 119 -14.33 5.88 7.03
CA PHE A 119 -14.53 4.75 7.95
C PHE A 119 -15.83 4.87 8.75
N GLY A 120 -16.60 3.78 8.75
CA GLY A 120 -17.90 3.70 9.41
C GLY A 120 -19.09 3.92 8.46
N GLU A 121 -18.85 4.33 7.22
CA GLU A 121 -19.86 4.38 6.16
C GLU A 121 -20.04 3.00 5.48
N ASP A 122 -21.17 2.84 4.80
CA ASP A 122 -21.43 1.67 3.94
C ASP A 122 -20.44 1.63 2.76
N ALA A 123 -20.15 0.43 2.24
CA ALA A 123 -19.29 0.28 1.08
C ALA A 123 -19.87 1.02 -0.13
N PRO A 124 -19.04 1.73 -0.92
CA PRO A 124 -19.49 2.40 -2.11
C PRO A 124 -19.93 1.39 -3.18
N SER A 125 -20.72 1.85 -4.14
CA SER A 125 -20.84 1.15 -5.43
C SER A 125 -19.54 1.24 -6.24
N GLN A 126 -19.36 0.39 -7.25
CA GLN A 126 -18.20 0.48 -8.15
C GLN A 126 -18.07 1.87 -8.78
N SER A 127 -19.18 2.47 -9.24
CA SER A 127 -19.15 3.81 -9.84
C SER A 127 -18.73 4.92 -8.87
N GLU A 128 -19.04 4.76 -7.58
CA GLU A 128 -18.60 5.70 -6.54
C GLU A 128 -17.12 5.50 -6.22
N ALA A 129 -16.64 4.25 -6.18
CA ALA A 129 -15.21 3.95 -6.06
C ALA A 129 -14.40 4.51 -7.26
N ASP A 130 -14.89 4.34 -8.48
CA ASP A 130 -14.26 4.90 -9.69
C ASP A 130 -14.19 6.43 -9.61
N SER A 131 -15.28 7.08 -9.17
CA SER A 131 -15.34 8.53 -9.00
C SER A 131 -14.41 9.04 -7.90
N PHE A 132 -14.25 8.27 -6.82
CA PHE A 132 -13.30 8.58 -5.75
C PHE A 132 -11.85 8.47 -6.26
N VAL A 133 -11.50 7.39 -6.99
CA VAL A 133 -10.16 7.21 -7.58
C VAL A 133 -9.86 8.27 -8.63
N ALA A 134 -10.86 8.73 -9.39
CA ALA A 134 -10.72 9.83 -10.35
C ALA A 134 -10.25 11.14 -9.71
N CYS A 135 -10.40 11.33 -8.39
CA CYS A 135 -9.87 12.49 -7.69
C CYS A 135 -8.33 12.52 -7.61
N PHE A 136 -7.65 11.41 -7.92
CA PHE A 136 -6.20 11.27 -7.77
C PHE A 136 -5.42 11.45 -9.09
N TYR A 137 -6.09 11.69 -10.21
CA TYR A 137 -5.44 11.89 -11.50
C TYR A 137 -6.18 12.91 -12.37
N THR A 138 -5.50 13.37 -13.43
CA THR A 138 -6.12 14.06 -14.55
C THR A 138 -5.93 13.23 -15.82
N THR A 139 -6.80 13.40 -16.80
CA THR A 139 -6.62 12.80 -18.13
C THR A 139 -5.92 13.79 -19.05
N GLU A 140 -4.97 13.29 -19.84
CA GLU A 140 -4.32 14.03 -20.91
C GLU A 140 -4.52 13.29 -22.24
N THR A 141 -4.64 14.02 -23.34
CA THR A 141 -4.58 13.43 -24.69
C THR A 141 -3.17 13.57 -25.23
N ARG A 142 -2.55 12.45 -25.60
CA ARG A 142 -1.21 12.37 -26.21
C ARG A 142 -1.28 11.77 -27.60
N THR A 143 -0.22 11.94 -28.38
CA THR A 143 -0.07 11.33 -29.70
C THR A 143 1.10 10.34 -29.70
N ARG A 144 0.97 9.25 -30.43
CA ARG A 144 2.07 8.32 -30.73
C ARG A 144 2.09 7.96 -32.20
N THR A 145 3.27 7.67 -32.71
CA THR A 145 3.44 7.09 -34.05
C THR A 145 3.29 5.58 -33.97
N VAL A 146 2.39 5.03 -34.77
CA VAL A 146 2.20 3.58 -34.91
C VAL A 146 2.65 3.13 -36.30
N GLU A 147 3.31 1.98 -36.36
CA GLU A 147 3.67 1.32 -37.60
C GLU A 147 2.52 0.42 -38.04
N ILE A 148 2.06 0.61 -39.28
CA ILE A 148 0.99 -0.16 -39.91
C ILE A 148 1.59 -0.89 -41.10
N GLU A 149 1.60 -2.22 -41.01
CA GLU A 149 1.95 -3.09 -42.14
C GLU A 149 0.75 -3.19 -43.08
N GLN A 150 0.97 -2.78 -44.34
CA GLN A 150 -0.01 -2.82 -45.42
C GLN A 150 -0.09 -4.22 -46.05
N GLU A 151 -1.16 -4.49 -46.80
CA GLU A 151 -1.35 -5.80 -47.46
C GLU A 151 -0.22 -6.18 -48.45
N ASP A 152 0.55 -5.21 -48.94
CA ASP A 152 1.71 -5.44 -49.82
C ASP A 152 3.05 -5.61 -49.08
N GLY A 153 3.01 -5.63 -47.74
CA GLY A 153 4.19 -5.75 -46.87
C GLY A 153 4.96 -4.45 -46.67
N THR A 154 4.48 -3.30 -47.17
CA THR A 154 5.05 -2.00 -46.81
C THR A 154 4.61 -1.57 -45.40
N VAL A 155 5.56 -1.07 -44.62
CA VAL A 155 5.28 -0.46 -43.32
C VAL A 155 5.12 1.05 -43.49
N THR A 156 3.95 1.56 -43.15
CA THR A 156 3.64 3.00 -43.10
C THR A 156 3.54 3.45 -41.65
N THR A 157 3.71 4.74 -41.38
CA THR A 157 3.55 5.31 -40.04
C THR A 157 2.34 6.24 -40.01
N GLU A 158 1.49 6.08 -39.00
CA GLU A 158 0.37 6.97 -38.73
C GLU A 158 0.49 7.55 -37.31
N GLU A 159 0.03 8.78 -37.11
CA GLU A 159 -0.11 9.36 -35.77
C GLU A 159 -1.52 9.08 -35.23
N GLU A 160 -1.59 8.44 -34.07
CA GLU A 160 -2.86 8.24 -33.37
C GLU A 160 -2.86 8.96 -32.02
N THR A 161 -4.03 9.44 -31.60
CA THR A 161 -4.25 10.03 -30.29
C THR A 161 -4.74 8.99 -29.29
N TYR A 162 -4.21 9.03 -28.08
CA TYR A 162 -4.65 8.18 -26.98
C TYR A 162 -4.80 9.01 -25.69
N THR A 163 -5.54 8.47 -24.72
CA THR A 163 -5.71 9.09 -23.40
C THR A 163 -4.75 8.45 -22.41
N VAL A 164 -4.13 9.27 -21.57
CA VAL A 164 -3.27 8.84 -20.48
C VAL A 164 -3.77 9.46 -19.18
N ASN A 165 -3.77 8.67 -18.12
CA ASN A 165 -3.98 9.14 -16.76
C ASN A 165 -2.65 9.66 -16.22
N VAL A 166 -2.66 10.90 -15.75
CA VAL A 166 -1.53 11.55 -15.10
C VAL A 166 -1.90 11.75 -13.63
N PRO A 167 -1.28 11.00 -12.71
CA PRO A 167 -1.56 11.19 -11.30
C PRO A 167 -1.25 12.59 -10.82
N LEU A 168 -2.02 13.02 -9.84
CA LEU A 168 -1.89 14.31 -9.18
C LEU A 168 -1.03 14.18 -7.93
N SER A 169 -0.43 15.29 -7.53
CA SER A 169 0.13 15.39 -6.18
C SER A 169 -0.97 15.18 -5.14
N LEU A 170 -0.60 14.70 -3.95
CA LEU A 170 -1.56 14.45 -2.87
C LEU A 170 -2.33 15.72 -2.47
N TYR A 171 -1.69 16.90 -2.55
CA TYR A 171 -2.33 18.19 -2.30
C TYR A 171 -3.43 18.52 -3.33
N GLN A 172 -3.16 18.28 -4.61
CA GLN A 172 -4.16 18.46 -5.67
C GLN A 172 -5.29 17.44 -5.54
N ALA A 173 -4.97 16.19 -5.19
CA ALA A 173 -5.98 15.16 -4.94
C ALA A 173 -6.90 15.54 -3.77
N TYR A 174 -6.36 16.11 -2.69
CA TYR A 174 -7.18 16.63 -1.60
C TYR A 174 -8.14 17.73 -2.05
N THR A 175 -7.69 18.65 -2.91
CA THR A 175 -8.57 19.70 -3.45
C THR A 175 -9.74 19.10 -4.24
N GLN A 176 -9.51 18.03 -5.00
CA GLN A 176 -10.58 17.35 -5.74
C GLN A 176 -11.50 16.56 -4.81
N LEU A 177 -10.93 15.89 -3.80
CA LEU A 177 -11.69 15.15 -2.79
C LEU A 177 -12.59 16.07 -1.96
N GLU A 178 -12.16 17.29 -1.63
CA GLU A 178 -13.00 18.28 -0.94
C GLU A 178 -14.26 18.62 -1.76
N ALA A 179 -14.10 18.81 -3.07
CA ALA A 179 -15.22 19.02 -3.98
C ALA A 179 -16.11 17.78 -4.12
N HIS A 180 -15.52 16.58 -4.15
CA HIS A 180 -16.22 15.31 -4.26
C HIS A 180 -17.05 14.99 -3.00
N LEU A 181 -16.47 15.19 -1.81
CA LEU A 181 -17.09 14.90 -0.52
C LEU A 181 -17.98 16.03 0.00
N GLY A 182 -17.85 17.24 -0.56
CA GLY A 182 -18.58 18.42 -0.11
C GLY A 182 -18.17 18.92 1.28
N ARG A 183 -16.93 18.63 1.71
CA ARG A 183 -16.34 19.09 2.97
C ARG A 183 -14.84 19.36 2.83
N ASP A 184 -14.31 20.24 3.67
CA ASP A 184 -12.87 20.51 3.74
C ASP A 184 -12.12 19.28 4.32
N ILE A 185 -10.89 19.04 3.85
CA ILE A 185 -9.96 18.07 4.41
C ILE A 185 -9.07 18.80 5.42
N THR A 186 -9.22 18.43 6.68
CA THR A 186 -8.54 19.09 7.80
C THR A 186 -7.09 18.61 7.95
N GLU A 187 -6.32 19.30 8.79
CA GLU A 187 -4.97 18.84 9.16
C GLU A 187 -5.00 17.51 9.91
N ASP A 188 -6.02 17.29 10.74
CA ASP A 188 -6.20 16.02 11.45
C ASP A 188 -6.50 14.87 10.49
N ASP A 189 -7.32 15.12 9.45
CA ASP A 189 -7.54 14.14 8.37
C ASP A 189 -6.20 13.77 7.71
N ARG A 190 -5.39 14.76 7.32
CA ARG A 190 -4.08 14.54 6.68
C ARG A 190 -3.12 13.75 7.57
N ASN A 191 -3.07 14.07 8.86
CA ASN A 191 -2.25 13.35 9.82
C ASN A 191 -2.71 11.90 9.98
N ASN A 192 -4.01 11.66 10.04
CA ASN A 192 -4.57 10.31 10.12
C ASN A 192 -4.27 9.50 8.84
N ILE A 193 -4.42 10.10 7.66
CA ILE A 193 -4.08 9.47 6.38
C ILE A 193 -2.62 9.02 6.37
N ASN A 194 -1.70 9.88 6.81
CA ASN A 194 -0.28 9.56 6.87
C ASN A 194 0.03 8.48 7.91
N HIS A 195 -0.62 8.52 9.07
CA HIS A 195 -0.51 7.47 10.10
C HIS A 195 -0.95 6.11 9.56
N VAL A 196 -2.15 6.03 8.97
CA VAL A 196 -2.70 4.80 8.39
C VAL A 196 -1.78 4.28 7.30
N TYR A 197 -1.38 5.13 6.34
CA TYR A 197 -0.49 4.72 5.25
C TYR A 197 0.83 4.15 5.75
N THR A 198 1.53 4.86 6.64
CA THR A 198 2.83 4.42 7.15
C THR A 198 2.74 3.15 7.98
N SER A 199 1.64 2.95 8.71
CA SER A 199 1.39 1.71 9.45
C SER A 199 1.23 0.50 8.54
N VAL A 200 0.69 0.66 7.33
CA VAL A 200 0.41 -0.45 6.41
C VAL A 200 1.50 -0.70 5.37
N ALA A 201 2.12 0.37 4.86
CA ALA A 201 3.11 0.30 3.80
C ALA A 201 4.53 0.09 4.35
N GLY A 202 4.76 0.39 5.64
CA GLY A 202 6.10 0.42 6.25
C GLY A 202 6.78 1.77 6.08
N THR A 203 8.10 1.82 6.28
CA THR A 203 8.90 3.05 6.13
C THR A 203 10.02 2.86 5.12
N ALA A 204 10.34 3.92 4.35
CA ALA A 204 11.39 3.89 3.32
C ALA A 204 12.79 3.56 3.87
N SER A 205 12.96 3.70 5.19
CA SER A 205 14.16 3.30 5.91
C SER A 205 14.32 1.79 6.13
N GLY A 206 13.32 0.93 5.85
CA GLY A 206 13.45 -0.53 5.96
C GLY A 206 13.78 -1.07 7.37
N GLY A 207 13.62 -0.22 8.40
CA GLY A 207 14.11 -0.47 9.76
C GLY A 207 15.61 -0.20 9.93
N SER A 208 16.05 0.02 11.18
CA SER A 208 17.46 0.29 11.50
C SER A 208 18.31 -0.99 11.55
N TYR A 209 18.54 -1.64 10.41
CA TYR A 209 19.57 -2.70 10.35
C TYR A 209 20.94 -2.08 10.09
N ASN A 210 21.88 -2.31 11.02
CA ASN A 210 23.26 -1.81 10.97
C ASN A 210 24.31 -2.94 10.91
N GLY A 211 23.87 -4.18 10.68
CA GLY A 211 24.75 -5.34 10.55
C GLY A 211 25.44 -5.41 9.20
N GLU A 212 26.25 -6.45 9.00
CA GLU A 212 26.97 -6.67 7.74
C GLU A 212 26.00 -7.01 6.60
N TYR A 213 26.33 -6.50 5.42
CA TYR A 213 25.66 -6.79 4.15
C TYR A 213 26.69 -6.74 3.02
N LEU A 214 26.40 -7.44 1.92
CA LEU A 214 27.20 -7.38 0.69
C LEU A 214 26.45 -6.55 -0.34
N ARG A 215 27.15 -5.61 -0.98
CA ARG A 215 26.65 -4.83 -2.11
C ARG A 215 27.18 -5.45 -3.40
N GLY A 216 26.35 -5.60 -4.41
CA GLY A 216 26.84 -5.90 -5.75
C GLY A 216 27.57 -4.70 -6.35
N ASP A 217 28.44 -4.97 -7.32
CA ASP A 217 29.30 -3.98 -7.96
C ASP A 217 28.98 -3.78 -9.46
N GLY A 218 27.98 -4.50 -9.98
CA GLY A 218 27.47 -4.31 -11.34
C GLY A 218 26.69 -2.99 -11.49
N THR A 219 26.47 -2.62 -12.75
CA THR A 219 25.71 -1.41 -13.14
C THR A 219 24.77 -1.68 -14.31
N SER A 220 24.46 -2.96 -14.59
CA SER A 220 23.63 -3.33 -15.74
C SER A 220 22.17 -2.95 -15.49
N VAL A 221 21.53 -2.42 -16.54
CA VAL A 221 20.08 -2.17 -16.57
C VAL A 221 19.34 -3.18 -17.45
N GLU A 222 20.04 -4.11 -18.07
CA GLU A 222 19.40 -5.18 -18.83
C GLU A 222 18.92 -6.29 -17.88
N LEU A 223 17.74 -6.84 -18.16
CA LEU A 223 17.27 -8.05 -17.48
C LEU A 223 17.81 -9.26 -18.22
N ASP A 224 18.54 -10.11 -17.51
CA ASP A 224 19.03 -11.38 -18.03
C ASP A 224 18.26 -12.53 -17.37
N ILE A 225 17.52 -13.27 -18.19
CA ILE A 225 16.78 -14.48 -17.78
C ILE A 225 17.38 -15.75 -18.38
N SER A 226 18.58 -15.69 -18.97
CA SER A 226 19.22 -16.82 -19.65
C SER A 226 19.51 -18.00 -18.71
N THR A 227 19.62 -17.73 -17.40
CA THR A 227 19.84 -18.74 -16.37
C THR A 227 18.53 -19.26 -15.75
N PHE A 228 17.37 -18.73 -16.16
CA PHE A 228 16.09 -19.12 -15.59
C PHE A 228 15.66 -20.47 -16.16
N THR A 229 14.96 -21.24 -15.35
CA THR A 229 14.48 -22.58 -15.69
C THR A 229 13.24 -22.48 -16.58
N ASP A 230 12.24 -21.72 -16.15
CA ASP A 230 11.02 -21.46 -16.92
C ASP A 230 10.29 -20.21 -16.39
N PRO A 231 10.65 -19.00 -16.87
CA PRO A 231 10.07 -17.75 -16.40
C PRO A 231 8.57 -17.60 -16.69
N SER A 232 8.01 -18.41 -17.59
CA SER A 232 6.58 -18.39 -17.90
C SER A 232 5.72 -18.95 -16.76
N THR A 233 6.31 -19.81 -15.93
CA THR A 233 5.63 -20.47 -14.80
C THR A 233 5.63 -19.66 -13.51
N LYS A 234 6.38 -18.55 -13.47
CA LYS A 234 6.59 -17.73 -12.28
C LYS A 234 6.99 -18.57 -11.06
N ASN A 235 8.06 -19.36 -11.19
CA ASN A 235 8.49 -20.29 -10.15
C ASN A 235 9.47 -19.67 -9.14
N ALA A 236 9.57 -20.30 -7.97
CA ALA A 236 10.40 -19.85 -6.86
C ALA A 236 11.91 -19.84 -7.16
N ALA A 237 12.42 -20.82 -7.90
CA ALA A 237 13.84 -20.90 -8.24
C ALA A 237 14.27 -19.69 -9.10
N ASP A 238 13.45 -19.34 -10.10
CA ASP A 238 13.69 -18.20 -10.97
C ASP A 238 13.51 -16.86 -10.23
N LEU A 239 12.60 -16.78 -9.26
CA LEU A 239 12.54 -15.61 -8.36
C LEU A 239 13.85 -15.43 -7.57
N ALA A 240 14.44 -16.52 -7.05
CA ALA A 240 15.71 -16.44 -6.36
C ALA A 240 16.84 -15.95 -7.29
N LEU A 241 16.88 -16.46 -8.52
CA LEU A 241 17.84 -16.02 -9.54
C LEU A 241 17.62 -14.55 -9.94
N TYR A 242 16.37 -14.12 -10.12
CA TYR A 242 16.03 -12.72 -10.39
C TYR A 242 16.54 -11.79 -9.29
N ALA A 243 16.34 -12.16 -8.02
CA ALA A 243 16.82 -11.39 -6.89
C ALA A 243 18.36 -11.36 -6.84
N ILE A 244 19.03 -12.48 -7.11
CA ILE A 244 20.50 -12.52 -7.23
C ILE A 244 20.98 -11.57 -8.33
N HIS A 245 20.36 -11.60 -9.52
CA HIS A 245 20.72 -10.70 -10.63
C HIS A 245 20.52 -9.23 -10.30
N ALA A 246 19.44 -8.89 -9.59
CA ALA A 246 19.20 -7.53 -9.11
C ALA A 246 20.30 -7.07 -8.12
N TRP A 247 20.73 -7.96 -7.23
CA TRP A 247 21.85 -7.71 -6.33
C TRP A 247 23.18 -7.56 -7.08
N GLU A 248 23.54 -8.51 -7.93
CA GLU A 248 24.79 -8.50 -8.71
C GLU A 248 24.88 -7.26 -9.61
N SER A 249 23.75 -6.84 -10.18
CA SER A 249 23.64 -5.64 -11.02
C SER A 249 23.59 -4.32 -10.24
N GLY A 250 23.68 -4.37 -8.89
CA GLY A 250 23.78 -3.19 -8.05
C GLY A 250 22.52 -2.32 -8.03
N TRP A 251 21.33 -2.92 -8.13
CA TRP A 251 20.08 -2.16 -8.17
C TRP A 251 19.91 -1.24 -6.95
N GLY A 252 19.39 -0.05 -7.20
CA GLY A 252 19.09 0.94 -6.17
C GLY A 252 17.76 0.71 -5.48
N TYR A 253 17.50 1.51 -4.44
CA TYR A 253 16.21 1.54 -3.75
C TYR A 253 15.52 2.87 -3.97
N VAL A 254 14.31 2.83 -4.51
CA VAL A 254 13.40 3.97 -4.59
C VAL A 254 12.01 3.47 -4.22
N TRP A 255 11.36 4.13 -3.26
CA TRP A 255 10.04 3.72 -2.78
C TRP A 255 9.01 3.70 -3.91
N GLY A 256 8.25 2.61 -4.03
CA GLY A 256 7.20 2.45 -5.03
C GLY A 256 7.69 2.17 -6.45
N THR A 257 8.95 1.78 -6.64
CA THR A 257 9.45 1.19 -7.90
C THR A 257 9.59 -0.33 -7.76
N TYR A 258 9.60 -1.04 -8.88
CA TYR A 258 9.51 -2.51 -8.92
C TYR A 258 10.47 -3.12 -9.96
N GLY A 259 11.69 -2.57 -10.03
CA GLY A 259 12.70 -2.94 -11.01
C GLY A 259 12.76 -2.01 -12.23
N ASN A 260 12.11 -0.85 -12.17
CA ASN A 260 12.12 0.15 -13.24
C ASN A 260 13.51 0.78 -13.38
N VAL A 261 13.88 1.17 -14.60
CA VAL A 261 15.00 2.10 -14.81
C VAL A 261 14.58 3.48 -14.34
N LEU A 262 15.34 4.07 -13.41
CA LEU A 262 15.01 5.36 -12.81
C LEU A 262 15.38 6.50 -13.77
N THR A 263 14.42 6.95 -14.57
CA THR A 263 14.54 8.14 -15.42
C THR A 263 14.33 9.43 -14.60
N ASP A 264 14.70 10.59 -15.13
CA ASP A 264 14.38 11.88 -14.50
C ASP A 264 12.87 12.07 -14.30
N SER A 265 12.05 11.64 -15.25
CA SER A 265 10.58 11.77 -15.17
C SER A 265 9.99 10.87 -14.09
N LEU A 266 10.41 9.60 -14.02
CA LEU A 266 9.98 8.69 -12.95
C LEU A 266 10.47 9.17 -11.60
N PHE A 267 11.71 9.67 -11.51
CA PHE A 267 12.25 10.17 -10.26
C PHE A 267 11.48 11.40 -9.75
N ALA A 268 11.23 12.39 -10.61
CA ALA A 268 10.42 13.56 -10.26
C ALA A 268 9.02 13.15 -9.78
N TYR A 269 8.40 12.19 -10.47
CA TYR A 269 7.11 11.65 -10.07
C TYR A 269 7.16 11.02 -8.67
N LYS A 270 8.15 10.16 -8.39
CA LYS A 270 8.27 9.51 -7.08
C LYS A 270 8.60 10.50 -5.95
N GLN A 271 9.27 11.62 -6.24
CA GLN A 271 9.47 12.70 -5.26
C GLN A 271 8.15 13.34 -4.84
N GLU A 272 7.24 13.58 -5.80
CA GLU A 272 5.91 14.14 -5.52
C GLU A 272 5.00 13.12 -4.83
N GLN A 273 5.05 11.86 -5.27
CA GLN A 273 4.26 10.76 -4.72
C GLN A 273 4.67 10.44 -3.27
N TYR A 274 5.98 10.50 -2.97
CA TYR A 274 6.57 10.10 -1.69
C TYR A 274 7.57 11.16 -1.17
N PRO A 275 7.09 12.34 -0.71
CA PRO A 275 7.98 13.42 -0.27
C PRO A 275 8.89 13.01 0.89
N ASP A 276 8.38 12.24 1.86
CA ASP A 276 9.16 11.82 3.03
C ASP A 276 10.14 10.67 2.71
N GLY A 277 9.78 9.77 1.80
CA GLY A 277 10.58 8.59 1.45
C GLY A 277 11.57 8.78 0.30
N VAL A 278 11.22 9.63 -0.67
CA VAL A 278 12.01 9.90 -1.89
C VAL A 278 12.47 11.35 -1.91
N GLY A 279 11.57 12.30 -1.64
CA GLY A 279 11.89 13.74 -1.63
C GLY A 279 12.99 14.09 -0.62
N THR A 280 12.92 13.57 0.60
CA THR A 280 13.94 13.77 1.66
C THR A 280 15.33 13.29 1.24
N TYR A 281 15.41 12.27 0.38
CA TYR A 281 16.67 11.68 -0.08
C TYR A 281 17.01 12.06 -1.53
N ALA A 282 16.38 13.11 -2.07
CA ALA A 282 16.41 13.37 -3.51
C ALA A 282 17.84 13.50 -4.07
N ASP A 283 18.71 14.27 -3.40
CA ASP A 283 20.10 14.46 -3.84
C ASP A 283 20.89 13.14 -3.82
N PHE A 284 20.65 12.30 -2.81
CA PHE A 284 21.28 10.98 -2.70
C PHE A 284 20.80 10.06 -3.82
N ILE A 285 19.49 9.96 -4.02
CA ILE A 285 18.89 9.10 -5.06
C ILE A 285 19.38 9.53 -6.44
N ARG A 286 19.36 10.83 -6.73
CA ARG A 286 19.84 11.37 -8.00
C ARG A 286 21.31 11.03 -8.27
N SER A 287 22.15 11.10 -7.23
CA SER A 287 23.59 10.87 -7.37
C SER A 287 23.98 9.40 -7.44
N ASN A 288 23.14 8.48 -6.96
CA ASN A 288 23.50 7.06 -6.81
C ASN A 288 22.66 6.12 -7.67
N TRP A 289 21.39 6.44 -7.95
CA TRP A 289 20.43 5.50 -8.53
C TRP A 289 19.88 5.94 -9.89
N LEU A 290 20.01 7.22 -10.25
CA LEU A 290 19.51 7.74 -11.53
C LEU A 290 20.16 7.01 -12.71
N GLY A 291 19.33 6.57 -13.66
CA GLY A 291 19.74 5.78 -14.81
C GLY A 291 19.94 4.28 -14.51
N GLY A 292 19.96 3.87 -13.25
CA GLY A 292 20.01 2.45 -12.84
C GLY A 292 18.61 1.87 -12.62
N ARG A 293 18.53 0.54 -12.45
CA ARG A 293 17.29 -0.10 -11.99
C ARG A 293 17.09 0.12 -10.50
N THR A 294 15.84 0.39 -10.11
CA THR A 294 15.47 0.63 -8.72
C THR A 294 14.23 -0.15 -8.34
N THR A 295 14.15 -0.52 -7.07
CA THR A 295 12.99 -1.20 -6.50
C THR A 295 12.84 -0.89 -5.02
N ASP A 296 11.61 -0.95 -4.50
CA ASP A 296 11.41 -1.15 -3.06
C ASP A 296 11.46 -2.65 -2.69
N CYS A 297 11.25 -2.97 -1.41
CA CYS A 297 11.40 -4.32 -0.88
C CYS A 297 10.44 -5.33 -1.53
N VAL A 298 9.14 -5.04 -1.53
CA VAL A 298 8.13 -5.89 -2.17
C VAL A 298 8.14 -5.74 -3.68
N GLY A 299 8.55 -4.59 -4.20
CA GLY A 299 8.78 -4.29 -5.60
C GLY A 299 9.81 -5.23 -6.23
N LEU A 300 10.79 -5.72 -5.46
CA LEU A 300 11.77 -6.69 -5.96
C LEU A 300 11.09 -8.01 -6.33
N ILE A 301 10.12 -8.43 -5.51
CA ILE A 301 9.32 -9.64 -5.74
C ILE A 301 8.30 -9.40 -6.85
N LYS A 302 7.56 -8.27 -6.79
CA LYS A 302 6.59 -7.88 -7.82
C LYS A 302 7.26 -7.77 -9.19
N GLY A 303 8.48 -7.25 -9.25
CA GLY A 303 9.26 -7.11 -10.48
C GLY A 303 9.43 -8.41 -11.24
N TYR A 304 9.70 -9.52 -10.55
CA TYR A 304 9.72 -10.87 -11.15
C TYR A 304 8.31 -11.35 -11.52
N GLY A 305 7.35 -11.21 -10.60
CA GLY A 305 5.96 -11.60 -10.83
C GLY A 305 5.35 -10.94 -12.09
N TRP A 306 5.75 -9.70 -12.35
CA TRP A 306 5.27 -8.84 -13.43
C TRP A 306 6.11 -8.87 -14.71
N LEU A 307 7.26 -9.56 -14.66
CA LEU A 307 8.16 -9.68 -15.80
C LEU A 307 7.49 -10.45 -16.94
N ASP A 308 7.44 -9.85 -18.12
CA ASP A 308 7.19 -10.54 -19.37
C ASP A 308 8.52 -11.10 -19.91
N PRO A 309 8.68 -12.44 -19.98
CA PRO A 309 9.92 -13.05 -20.44
C PRO A 309 10.18 -12.92 -21.94
N GLU A 310 9.17 -12.60 -22.75
CA GLU A 310 9.34 -12.44 -24.20
C GLU A 310 9.88 -11.05 -24.53
N THR A 311 9.34 -10.02 -23.86
CA THR A 311 9.71 -8.63 -24.11
C THR A 311 10.77 -8.10 -23.15
N LEU A 312 11.06 -8.81 -22.06
CA LEU A 312 11.93 -8.39 -20.95
C LEU A 312 11.50 -7.05 -20.33
N THR A 313 10.20 -6.79 -20.34
CA THR A 313 9.59 -5.62 -19.70
C THR A 313 8.82 -6.02 -18.46
N ILE A 314 8.70 -5.09 -17.51
CA ILE A 314 7.95 -5.32 -16.27
C ILE A 314 6.66 -4.51 -16.35
N GLY A 315 5.55 -5.20 -16.63
CA GLY A 315 4.22 -4.59 -16.77
C GLY A 315 3.55 -4.38 -15.41
N TYR A 316 2.92 -3.24 -15.18
CA TYR A 316 2.26 -2.99 -13.90
C TYR A 316 1.12 -4.00 -13.65
N ALA A 317 1.13 -4.65 -12.48
CA ALA A 317 0.08 -5.58 -12.02
C ALA A 317 -0.29 -6.70 -13.01
N THR A 318 0.67 -7.18 -13.80
CA THR A 318 0.46 -8.25 -14.80
C THR A 318 0.61 -9.66 -14.18
N ASN A 319 0.33 -10.69 -14.99
CA ASN A 319 0.49 -12.11 -14.65
C ASN A 319 -0.31 -12.56 -13.41
N GLY A 320 -1.40 -11.87 -13.08
CA GLY A 320 -2.26 -12.21 -11.95
C GLY A 320 -1.71 -11.81 -10.57
N MET A 321 -0.59 -11.08 -10.52
CA MET A 321 -0.04 -10.54 -9.28
C MET A 321 -0.49 -9.08 -9.09
N PRO A 322 -1.32 -8.75 -8.09
CA PRO A 322 -1.75 -7.38 -7.84
C PRO A 322 -0.64 -6.54 -7.20
N ASP A 323 -0.81 -5.21 -7.22
CA ASP A 323 0.09 -4.29 -6.52
C ASP A 323 -0.26 -4.21 -5.02
N ILE A 324 0.55 -4.90 -4.20
CA ILE A 324 0.33 -5.02 -2.75
C ILE A 324 1.62 -4.79 -1.95
N ALA A 325 1.49 -4.33 -0.70
CA ALA A 325 2.60 -4.12 0.23
C ALA A 325 3.18 -5.43 0.78
N ALA A 326 4.38 -5.34 1.38
CA ALA A 326 5.04 -6.43 2.09
C ALA A 326 4.12 -7.12 3.13
N ASN A 327 3.40 -6.35 3.94
CA ASN A 327 2.47 -6.90 4.92
C ASN A 327 1.30 -7.63 4.27
N GLN A 328 0.69 -7.02 3.25
CA GLN A 328 -0.40 -7.66 2.53
C GLN A 328 0.06 -8.97 1.86
N MET A 329 1.28 -9.00 1.33
CA MET A 329 1.91 -10.21 0.77
C MET A 329 1.96 -11.32 1.82
N TYR A 330 2.44 -11.00 3.02
CA TYR A 330 2.51 -11.93 4.15
C TYR A 330 1.13 -12.45 4.56
N TYR A 331 0.18 -11.54 4.83
CA TYR A 331 -1.14 -11.92 5.31
C TYR A 331 -2.02 -12.61 4.26
N SER A 332 -1.67 -12.51 2.97
CA SER A 332 -2.36 -13.22 1.88
C SER A 332 -1.80 -14.62 1.62
N ALA A 333 -0.67 -14.99 2.24
CA ALA A 333 -0.04 -16.30 2.04
C ALA A 333 -0.82 -17.43 2.69
N SER A 334 -1.08 -18.49 1.92
CA SER A 334 -1.70 -19.73 2.41
C SER A 334 -0.73 -20.63 3.16
N VAL A 335 0.57 -20.52 2.85
CA VAL A 335 1.66 -21.27 3.49
C VAL A 335 2.67 -20.28 4.05
N SER A 336 2.84 -20.28 5.36
CA SER A 336 3.79 -19.44 6.09
C SER A 336 4.11 -20.03 7.47
N GLY A 337 5.16 -19.53 8.11
CA GLY A 337 5.51 -19.95 9.46
C GLY A 337 6.52 -19.02 10.14
N PRO A 338 6.77 -19.22 11.46
CA PRO A 338 7.84 -18.54 12.17
C PRO A 338 9.20 -18.81 11.52
N ILE A 339 10.10 -17.82 11.51
CA ILE A 339 11.37 -17.89 10.76
C ILE A 339 12.26 -19.08 11.13
N ASP A 340 12.19 -19.55 12.38
CA ASP A 340 12.96 -20.69 12.89
C ASP A 340 12.47 -22.05 12.35
N THR A 341 11.33 -22.07 11.66
CA THR A 341 10.78 -23.24 10.98
C THR A 341 10.99 -23.23 9.47
N MET A 342 11.69 -22.22 8.94
CA MET A 342 11.79 -22.00 7.50
C MET A 342 12.46 -23.18 6.78
N PRO A 343 11.85 -23.71 5.70
CA PRO A 343 12.49 -24.72 4.86
C PRO A 343 13.63 -24.10 4.04
N ASP A 344 14.62 -24.92 3.68
CA ASP A 344 15.74 -24.51 2.83
C ASP A 344 15.34 -24.55 1.35
N THR A 345 14.39 -23.70 0.96
CA THR A 345 13.87 -23.60 -0.41
C THR A 345 14.13 -22.19 -0.95
N PRO A 346 15.07 -22.00 -1.89
CA PRO A 346 15.26 -20.72 -2.56
C PRO A 346 13.97 -20.21 -3.22
N GLY A 347 13.73 -18.91 -3.09
CA GLY A 347 12.52 -18.25 -3.60
C GLY A 347 11.39 -18.11 -2.58
N LEU A 348 11.53 -18.67 -1.37
CA LEU A 348 10.68 -18.27 -0.25
C LEU A 348 10.91 -16.79 0.08
N ALA A 349 9.85 -16.10 0.49
CA ALA A 349 10.01 -14.78 1.06
C ALA A 349 10.21 -14.87 2.58
N VAL A 350 11.02 -13.94 3.09
CA VAL A 350 11.22 -13.71 4.54
C VAL A 350 10.66 -12.35 4.89
N TRP A 351 10.00 -12.25 6.04
CA TRP A 351 9.18 -11.09 6.37
C TRP A 351 9.34 -10.67 7.84
N GLN A 352 9.27 -9.36 8.03
CA GLN A 352 8.99 -8.69 9.30
C GLN A 352 8.03 -7.54 9.02
N ASN A 353 7.34 -7.02 10.04
CA ASN A 353 6.36 -5.97 9.82
C ASN A 353 6.94 -4.79 9.02
N GLY A 354 6.36 -4.51 7.86
CA GLY A 354 6.73 -3.46 6.92
C GLY A 354 7.90 -3.78 5.97
N HIS A 355 8.47 -4.99 5.99
CA HIS A 355 9.64 -5.33 5.15
C HIS A 355 9.67 -6.79 4.71
N ILE A 356 10.17 -7.04 3.51
CA ILE A 356 10.21 -8.38 2.90
C ILE A 356 11.49 -8.57 2.07
N GLY A 357 12.01 -9.79 2.02
CA GLY A 357 13.16 -10.18 1.20
C GLY A 357 12.99 -11.57 0.62
N VAL A 358 13.88 -11.96 -0.29
CA VAL A 358 13.89 -13.26 -0.98
C VAL A 358 15.01 -14.13 -0.44
N TYR A 359 14.68 -15.29 0.11
CA TYR A 359 15.68 -16.28 0.50
C TYR A 359 16.29 -16.92 -0.75
N VAL A 360 17.63 -16.99 -0.80
CA VAL A 360 18.36 -17.46 -2.00
C VAL A 360 19.22 -18.70 -1.74
N GLY A 361 19.00 -19.39 -0.62
CA GLY A 361 19.77 -20.56 -0.21
C GLY A 361 20.98 -20.23 0.67
N ASP A 362 21.58 -21.27 1.25
CA ASP A 362 22.80 -21.21 2.06
C ASP A 362 22.74 -20.19 3.23
N GLY A 363 21.55 -19.94 3.78
CA GLY A 363 21.37 -18.98 4.86
C GLY A 363 21.46 -17.51 4.43
N TYR A 364 21.27 -17.19 3.15
CA TYR A 364 21.30 -15.83 2.62
C TYR A 364 19.96 -15.34 2.09
N VAL A 365 19.77 -14.03 2.20
CA VAL A 365 18.59 -13.29 1.73
C VAL A 365 19.06 -12.15 0.83
N ILE A 366 18.35 -11.94 -0.28
CA ILE A 366 18.43 -10.69 -1.04
C ILE A 366 17.25 -9.81 -0.67
N GLU A 367 17.52 -8.55 -0.35
CA GLU A 367 16.51 -7.58 0.01
C GLU A 367 16.84 -6.21 -0.59
N ALA A 368 15.81 -5.48 -1.04
CA ALA A 368 15.95 -4.06 -1.29
C ALA A 368 15.82 -3.34 0.06
N MET A 369 16.95 -3.07 0.71
CA MET A 369 16.98 -2.79 2.15
C MET A 369 16.39 -1.43 2.49
N ASN A 370 16.91 -0.36 1.89
CA ASN A 370 16.39 1.00 2.01
C ASN A 370 17.13 1.93 1.02
N THR A 371 16.70 3.18 0.96
CA THR A 371 17.20 4.22 0.04
C THR A 371 18.73 4.35 -0.03
N GLN A 372 19.45 4.20 1.09
CA GLN A 372 20.89 4.41 1.11
C GLN A 372 21.70 3.16 0.69
N GLN A 373 21.12 1.96 0.81
CA GLN A 373 21.82 0.70 0.61
C GLN A 373 21.50 0.07 -0.76
N GLY A 374 20.29 0.26 -1.28
CA GLY A 374 19.83 -0.42 -2.49
C GLY A 374 19.50 -1.89 -2.24
N VAL A 375 19.66 -2.71 -3.27
CA VAL A 375 19.53 -4.18 -3.19
C VAL A 375 20.83 -4.78 -2.67
N VAL A 376 20.72 -5.59 -1.62
CA VAL A 376 21.87 -6.13 -0.87
C VAL A 376 21.64 -7.59 -0.50
N LYS A 377 22.75 -8.29 -0.23
CA LYS A 377 22.75 -9.66 0.29
C LYS A 377 23.06 -9.65 1.78
N THR A 378 22.18 -10.23 2.59
CA THR A 378 22.33 -10.35 4.04
C THR A 378 22.29 -11.81 4.46
N LYS A 379 22.82 -12.11 5.65
CA LYS A 379 22.56 -13.40 6.30
C LYS A 379 21.12 -13.42 6.79
N LEU A 380 20.48 -14.58 6.71
CA LEU A 380 19.17 -14.82 7.31
C LEU A 380 19.25 -14.68 8.84
N GLU A 381 20.23 -15.36 9.45
CA GLU A 381 20.44 -15.36 10.88
C GLU A 381 20.83 -13.97 11.39
N GLY A 382 20.17 -13.50 12.45
CA GLY A 382 20.46 -12.22 13.09
C GLY A 382 19.95 -10.98 12.36
N ARG A 383 19.35 -11.12 11.16
CA ARG A 383 18.78 -10.00 10.41
C ARG A 383 17.47 -9.46 10.99
N GLY A 384 16.78 -10.23 11.82
CA GLY A 384 15.54 -9.83 12.51
C GLY A 384 14.24 -10.24 11.81
N TRP A 385 14.33 -11.04 10.74
CA TRP A 385 13.17 -11.67 10.11
C TRP A 385 12.37 -12.45 11.14
N THR A 386 11.04 -12.40 11.04
CA THR A 386 10.13 -13.02 12.01
C THR A 386 9.39 -14.22 11.44
N HIS A 387 9.09 -14.18 10.14
CA HIS A 387 8.32 -15.21 9.45
C HIS A 387 8.86 -15.47 8.04
N TRP A 388 8.53 -16.63 7.50
CA TRP A 388 8.69 -16.98 6.10
C TRP A 388 7.33 -17.25 5.46
N LEU A 389 7.25 -17.15 4.13
CA LEU A 389 6.04 -17.45 3.36
C LEU A 389 6.35 -17.97 1.95
N GLU A 390 5.42 -18.76 1.42
CA GLU A 390 5.25 -18.93 -0.02
C GLU A 390 4.47 -17.74 -0.57
N ILE A 391 5.03 -17.06 -1.57
CA ILE A 391 4.37 -15.90 -2.20
C ILE A 391 3.15 -16.40 -3.00
N PRO A 392 1.93 -15.88 -2.77
CA PRO A 392 0.70 -16.41 -3.37
C PRO A 392 0.67 -16.54 -4.90
N TYR A 393 1.47 -15.73 -5.58
CA TYR A 393 1.50 -15.61 -7.06
C TYR A 393 2.71 -16.30 -7.69
N ILE A 394 3.50 -17.01 -6.88
CA ILE A 394 4.72 -17.72 -7.31
C ILE A 394 4.48 -19.21 -7.14
N ASN A 395 4.94 -20.00 -8.11
CA ASN A 395 4.82 -21.45 -8.09
C ASN A 395 5.98 -22.10 -7.33
N TYR A 396 5.64 -22.97 -6.37
CA TYR A 396 6.56 -23.74 -5.54
C TYR A 396 6.52 -25.25 -5.81
N ASN A 397 5.76 -25.70 -6.83
CA ASN A 397 5.56 -27.11 -7.19
C ASN A 397 6.44 -27.62 -8.32
#